data_AF-A0A090SYV4-F1
#
_entry.id   AF-A0A090SYV4-F1
#
_cell.length_a   1.000
_cell.length_b   1.000
_cell.length_c   1.000
_cell.angle_alpha   90.00
_cell.angle_beta   90.00
_cell.angle_gamma   90.00
#
_symmetry.space_group_name_H-M   'P 1'
#
loop_
_entity.id
_entity.type
_entity.pdbx_description
1 polymer ?
#
loop_
_entity_poly.entity_id
_entity_poly.type
_entity_poly.pdbx_seq_one_letter_code
_entity_poly.pdbx_strand_id
1 'polypeptide(L)'
;MAFVSAYYPATFSYFFSTLANFIAAPFNGLLAEKVEEMLTGNKINDEGLMSVVKDVPRIMAREWRKLLYTLPKAIGLFLLLLIPALGQTIGPFAWFIFTAWMLAIQYCDYPFDNHKVPFNDMRLSIKQKQGKAYGFGMLVSLFTAIPILNLFIVPVSVCGATAMWVQEFKQQHT
;
A
#
# COMPACT_ATOMS: atom_id res chain seq x y z
N MET A 1 29.09 14.72 -21.21
CA MET A 1 28.13 15.77 -20.80
C MET A 1 26.67 15.32 -20.85
N ALA A 2 26.19 14.61 -21.90
CA ALA A 2 24.80 14.12 -21.97
C ALA A 2 24.39 13.13 -20.86
N PHE A 3 25.31 12.26 -20.40
CA PHE A 3 25.05 11.33 -19.29
C PHE A 3 24.79 12.02 -17.95
N VAL A 4 25.45 13.15 -17.68
CA VAL A 4 25.29 13.91 -16.42
C VAL A 4 23.98 14.70 -16.42
N SER A 5 23.54 15.19 -17.59
CA SER A 5 22.28 15.96 -17.70
C SER A 5 21.01 15.11 -17.66
N ALA A 6 21.10 13.79 -17.91
CA ALA A 6 19.97 12.86 -17.74
C ALA A 6 19.82 12.34 -16.30
N TYR A 7 20.92 12.30 -15.54
CA TYR A 7 20.91 11.87 -14.14
C TYR A 7 20.17 12.86 -13.23
N TYR A 8 20.31 14.15 -13.46
CA TYR A 8 19.67 15.19 -12.65
C TYR A 8 18.13 15.13 -12.71
N PRO A 9 17.47 15.10 -13.89
CA PRO A 9 16.02 14.95 -13.97
C PRO A 9 15.55 13.60 -13.45
N ALA A 10 16.25 12.49 -13.73
CA ALA A 10 15.86 11.18 -13.20
C ALA A 10 15.91 11.13 -11.67
N THR A 11 17.02 11.58 -11.07
CA THR A 11 17.19 11.62 -9.60
C THR A 11 16.16 12.55 -8.96
N PHE A 12 15.92 13.71 -9.57
CA PHE A 12 14.88 14.64 -9.12
C PHE A 12 13.48 14.03 -9.22
N SER A 13 13.13 13.35 -10.32
CA SER A 13 11.86 12.65 -10.48
C SER A 13 11.67 11.56 -9.43
N TYR A 14 12.67 10.72 -9.17
CA TYR A 14 12.58 9.69 -8.12
C TYR A 14 12.42 10.30 -6.72
N PHE A 15 13.18 11.35 -6.41
CA PHE A 15 13.06 12.07 -5.15
C PHE A 15 11.66 12.69 -5.00
N PHE A 16 11.18 13.40 -6.03
CA PHE A 16 9.87 14.01 -6.06
C PHE A 16 8.75 12.98 -5.92
N SER A 17 8.78 11.89 -6.69
CA SER A 17 7.78 10.81 -6.58
C SER A 17 7.77 10.17 -5.20
N THR A 18 8.95 9.97 -4.60
CA THR A 18 9.04 9.48 -3.23
C THR A 18 8.38 10.48 -2.28
N LEU A 19 8.78 11.75 -2.31
CA LEU A 19 8.22 12.78 -1.45
C LEU A 19 6.70 12.94 -1.64
N ALA A 20 6.21 12.88 -2.88
CA ALA A 20 4.80 12.92 -3.20
C ALA A 20 4.03 11.74 -2.58
N ASN A 21 4.58 10.52 -2.59
CA ASN A 21 3.98 9.36 -1.91
C ASN A 21 3.90 9.57 -0.39
N PHE A 22 4.96 10.11 0.22
CA PHE A 22 4.97 10.44 1.64
C PHE A 22 3.90 11.52 1.96
N ILE A 23 3.74 12.53 1.12
CA ILE A 23 2.70 13.56 1.28
C ILE A 23 1.30 12.98 1.04
N ALA A 24 1.14 12.02 0.13
CA ALA A 24 -0.16 11.41 -0.20
C ALA A 24 -0.67 10.45 0.89
N ALA A 25 0.22 9.80 1.63
CA ALA A 25 -0.13 8.85 2.69
C ALA A 25 -1.18 9.37 3.70
N PRO A 26 -1.08 10.59 4.28
CA PRO A 26 -2.11 11.13 5.16
C PRO A 26 -3.46 11.34 4.47
N PHE A 27 -3.48 11.76 3.20
CA PHE A 27 -4.73 11.90 2.45
C PHE A 27 -5.39 10.55 2.17
N ASN A 28 -4.60 9.50 1.94
CA ASN A 28 -5.12 8.14 1.79
C ASN A 28 -5.70 7.60 3.10
N GLY A 29 -5.10 7.93 4.25
CA GLY A 29 -5.67 7.64 5.57
C GLY A 29 -7.01 8.34 5.81
N LEU A 30 -7.09 9.63 5.48
CA LEU A 30 -8.33 10.41 5.58
C LEU A 30 -9.42 9.89 4.63
N LEU A 31 -9.05 9.52 3.40
CA LEU A 31 -9.97 8.91 2.45
C LEU A 31 -10.53 7.58 3.00
N ALA A 32 -9.68 6.72 3.57
CA ALA A 32 -10.11 5.48 4.19
C ALA A 32 -11.09 5.74 5.35
N GLU A 33 -10.82 6.75 6.19
CA GLU A 33 -11.73 7.15 7.27
C GLU A 33 -13.11 7.54 6.73
N LYS A 34 -13.16 8.44 5.73
CA LYS A 34 -14.43 8.89 5.15
C LYS A 34 -15.19 7.78 4.44
N VAL A 35 -14.51 6.87 3.75
CA VAL A 35 -15.15 5.70 3.16
C VAL A 35 -15.73 4.79 4.24
N GLU A 36 -15.03 4.61 5.36
CA GLU A 36 -15.54 3.77 6.45
C GLU A 36 -16.76 4.38 7.13
N GLU A 37 -16.77 5.70 7.32
CA GLU A 37 -17.94 6.45 7.81
C GLU A 37 -19.15 6.26 6.89
N MET A 38 -18.93 6.36 5.57
CA MET A 38 -19.98 6.14 4.58
C MET A 38 -20.52 4.71 4.58
N LEU A 39 -19.66 3.71 4.78
CA LEU A 39 -20.05 2.29 4.77
C LEU A 39 -20.71 1.83 6.08
N THR A 40 -20.35 2.42 7.21
CA THR A 40 -20.84 1.98 8.53
C THR A 40 -21.90 2.90 9.12
N GLY A 41 -22.07 4.11 8.58
CA GLY A 41 -22.97 5.13 9.11
C GLY A 41 -22.53 5.74 10.45
N ASN A 42 -21.37 5.33 10.98
CA ASN A 42 -20.80 5.80 12.23
C ASN A 42 -19.62 6.72 11.96
N LYS A 43 -19.54 7.85 12.68
CA LYS A 43 -18.34 8.69 12.66
C LYS A 43 -17.18 7.97 13.34
N ILE A 44 -16.00 7.99 12.72
CA ILE A 44 -14.80 7.32 13.25
C ILE A 44 -13.91 8.33 13.98
N ASN A 45 -13.83 9.56 13.46
CA ASN A 45 -13.25 10.69 14.17
C ASN A 45 -14.02 11.98 13.80
N ASP A 46 -14.28 12.82 14.79
CA ASP A 46 -14.82 14.18 14.58
C ASP A 46 -13.70 15.21 14.28
N GLU A 47 -12.47 14.73 14.09
CA GLU A 47 -11.30 15.59 13.98
C GLU A 47 -10.97 15.92 12.51
N GLY A 48 -10.99 17.21 12.16
CA GLY A 48 -10.70 17.69 10.80
C GLY A 48 -9.22 17.56 10.40
N LEU A 49 -8.83 18.15 9.26
CA LEU A 49 -7.47 18.08 8.69
C LEU A 49 -6.31 18.35 9.68
N MET A 50 -6.55 19.07 10.76
CA MET A 50 -5.55 19.39 11.78
C MET A 50 -5.11 18.17 12.62
N SER A 51 -5.96 17.17 12.84
CA SER A 51 -5.57 15.93 13.51
C SER A 51 -4.70 15.05 12.62
N VAL A 52 -5.03 14.99 11.33
CA VAL A 52 -4.24 14.29 10.31
C VAL A 52 -2.81 14.81 10.29
N VAL A 53 -2.61 16.14 10.39
CA VAL A 53 -1.27 16.74 10.49
C VAL A 53 -0.52 16.30 11.74
N LYS A 54 -1.19 16.18 12.89
CA LYS A 54 -0.58 15.67 14.14
C LYS A 54 -0.20 14.20 14.03
N ASP A 55 -0.95 13.43 13.24
CA ASP A 55 -0.69 12.01 13.00
C ASP A 55 0.34 11.75 11.89
N VAL A 56 0.77 12.77 11.13
CA VAL A 56 1.80 12.64 10.09
C VAL A 56 3.04 11.85 10.58
N PRO A 57 3.68 12.17 11.72
CA PRO A 57 4.87 11.44 12.16
C PRO A 57 4.61 9.94 12.33
N ARG A 58 3.43 9.57 12.83
CA ARG A 58 3.00 8.19 13.00
C ARG A 58 2.77 7.51 11.65
N ILE A 59 2.06 8.17 10.73
CA ILE A 59 1.78 7.66 9.38
C ILE A 59 3.10 7.45 8.62
N MET A 60 4.04 8.40 8.71
CA MET A 60 5.36 8.28 8.09
C MET A 60 6.16 7.12 8.68
N ALA A 61 6.14 6.94 10.01
CA ALA A 61 6.78 5.80 10.66
C ALA A 61 6.16 4.46 10.21
N ARG A 62 4.87 4.45 9.88
CA ARG A 62 4.17 3.27 9.37
C ARG A 62 4.56 2.95 7.92
N GLU A 63 4.63 3.95 7.04
CA GLU A 63 5.16 3.79 5.68
C GLU A 63 6.62 3.30 5.71
N TRP A 64 7.44 3.80 6.64
CA TRP A 64 8.81 3.32 6.82
C TRP A 64 8.86 1.83 7.20
N ARG A 65 7.97 1.36 8.08
CA ARG A 65 7.86 -0.07 8.42
C ARG A 65 7.45 -0.92 7.22
N LYS A 66 6.56 -0.42 6.34
CA LYS A 66 6.23 -1.10 5.07
C LYS A 66 7.43 -1.23 4.16
N LEU A 67 8.24 -0.19 4.03
CA LEU A 67 9.48 -0.23 3.26
C LEU A 67 10.46 -1.27 3.81
N LEU A 68 10.69 -1.27 5.13
CA LEU A 68 11.55 -2.26 5.80
C LEU A 68 11.01 -3.70 5.68
N TYR A 69 9.70 -3.89 5.60
CA TYR A 69 9.08 -5.18 5.36
C TYR A 69 9.25 -5.65 3.91
N THR A 70 9.16 -4.73 2.95
CA THR A 70 9.24 -4.98 1.50
C THR A 70 10.67 -5.29 1.07
N LEU A 71 11.64 -4.50 1.53
CA LEU A 71 13.02 -4.50 1.04
C LEU A 71 13.71 -5.88 1.10
N PRO A 72 13.73 -6.61 2.22
CA PRO A 72 14.43 -7.91 2.27
C PRO A 72 13.79 -8.95 1.34
N LYS A 73 12.46 -8.90 1.14
CA LYS A 73 11.76 -9.81 0.22
C LYS A 73 12.05 -9.46 -1.23
N ALA A 74 12.04 -8.18 -1.56
CA ALA A 74 12.39 -7.68 -2.89
C ALA A 74 13.83 -8.06 -3.25
N ILE A 75 14.78 -7.93 -2.30
CA ILE A 75 16.17 -8.37 -2.49
C ILE A 75 16.24 -9.88 -2.73
N GLY A 76 15.59 -10.69 -1.89
CA GLY A 76 15.57 -12.15 -2.08
C GLY A 76 15.01 -12.57 -3.44
N LEU A 77 13.95 -11.90 -3.88
CA LEU A 77 13.35 -12.16 -5.18
C LEU A 77 14.19 -11.65 -6.34
N PHE A 78 14.88 -10.52 -6.17
CA PHE A 78 15.85 -10.03 -7.13
C PHE A 78 17.00 -11.03 -7.32
N LEU A 79 17.52 -11.62 -6.23
CA LEU A 79 18.54 -12.67 -6.32
C LEU A 79 18.02 -13.93 -7.05
N LEU A 80 16.75 -14.29 -6.87
CA LEU A 80 16.12 -15.38 -7.63
C LEU A 80 16.14 -15.11 -9.13
N LEU A 81 15.89 -13.88 -9.57
CA LEU A 81 15.91 -13.48 -10.98
C LEU A 81 17.29 -13.59 -11.63
N LEU A 82 18.37 -13.58 -10.83
CA LEU A 82 19.74 -13.73 -11.33
C LEU A 82 20.09 -15.18 -11.70
N ILE A 83 19.30 -16.17 -11.27
CA ILE A 83 19.52 -17.58 -11.61
C ILE A 83 19.15 -17.80 -13.08
N PRO A 84 20.10 -18.17 -13.97
CA PRO A 84 19.80 -18.37 -15.38
C PRO A 84 18.73 -19.46 -15.60
N ALA A 85 17.88 -19.26 -16.61
CA ALA A 85 16.71 -20.07 -16.95
C ALA A 85 15.60 -20.11 -15.86
N LEU A 86 15.92 -20.50 -14.64
CA LEU A 86 14.97 -20.63 -13.52
C LEU A 86 14.35 -19.28 -13.11
N GLY A 87 15.18 -18.25 -12.97
CA GLY A 87 14.76 -16.92 -12.58
C GLY A 87 13.85 -16.26 -13.61
N GLN A 88 14.09 -16.47 -14.90
CA GLN A 88 13.28 -15.87 -15.97
C GLN A 88 11.92 -16.57 -16.13
N THR A 89 11.84 -17.87 -15.83
CA THR A 89 10.57 -18.61 -15.91
C THR A 89 9.70 -18.40 -14.68
N ILE A 90 10.24 -18.56 -13.47
CA ILE A 90 9.46 -18.47 -12.22
C ILE A 90 9.35 -17.03 -11.72
N GLY A 91 10.38 -16.22 -11.97
CA GLY A 91 10.52 -14.88 -11.43
C GLY A 91 9.35 -13.95 -11.71
N PRO A 92 8.85 -13.83 -12.96
CA PRO A 92 7.69 -12.98 -13.25
C PRO A 92 6.45 -13.33 -12.42
N PHE A 93 6.16 -14.64 -12.26
CA PHE A 93 5.03 -15.10 -11.45
C PHE A 93 5.24 -14.83 -9.96
N ALA A 94 6.44 -15.13 -9.45
CA ALA A 94 6.79 -14.85 -8.06
C ALA A 94 6.76 -13.35 -7.75
N TRP A 95 7.20 -12.51 -8.70
CA TRP A 95 7.15 -11.05 -8.62
C TRP A 95 5.74 -10.51 -8.65
N PHE A 96 4.87 -11.07 -9.49
CA PHE A 96 3.47 -10.73 -9.52
C PHE A 96 2.77 -11.07 -8.19
N ILE A 97 2.97 -12.28 -7.66
CA ILE A 97 2.40 -12.71 -6.36
C ILE A 97 2.92 -11.82 -5.22
N PHE A 98 4.22 -11.51 -5.23
CA PHE A 98 4.82 -10.60 -4.28
C PHE A 98 4.21 -9.19 -4.37
N THR A 99 4.07 -8.66 -5.58
CA THR A 99 3.47 -7.35 -5.83
C THR A 99 2.02 -7.31 -5.36
N ALA A 100 1.23 -8.35 -5.66
CA ALA A 100 -0.13 -8.47 -5.18
C ALA A 100 -0.20 -8.45 -3.65
N TRP A 101 0.63 -9.24 -2.96
CA TRP A 101 0.71 -9.19 -1.50
C TRP A 101 1.06 -7.80 -0.99
N MET A 102 2.05 -7.14 -1.60
CA MET A 102 2.51 -5.84 -1.16
C MET A 102 1.46 -4.74 -1.37
N LEU A 103 0.73 -4.77 -2.49
CA LEU A 103 -0.39 -3.86 -2.74
C LEU A 103 -1.51 -4.08 -1.72
N ALA A 104 -1.82 -5.33 -1.39
CA ALA A 104 -2.79 -5.63 -0.35
C ALA A 104 -2.38 -5.03 1.00
N ILE A 105 -1.12 -5.25 1.43
CA ILE A 105 -0.59 -4.62 2.64
C ILE A 105 -0.65 -3.10 2.55
N GLN A 106 -0.23 -2.49 1.44
CA GLN A 106 -0.18 -1.03 1.30
C GLN A 106 -1.53 -0.37 1.56
N TYR A 107 -2.59 -0.86 0.91
CA TYR A 107 -3.91 -0.23 0.93
C TYR A 107 -4.77 -0.69 2.11
N CYS A 108 -4.67 -1.95 2.55
CA CYS A 108 -5.40 -2.42 3.73
C CYS A 108 -4.88 -1.79 5.02
N ASP A 109 -3.62 -1.35 5.03
CA ASP A 109 -3.03 -0.76 6.21
C ASP A 109 -3.67 0.57 6.63
N TYR A 110 -4.26 1.34 5.71
CA TYR A 110 -4.89 2.63 6.03
C TYR A 110 -6.01 2.51 7.07
N PRO A 111 -7.07 1.70 6.88
CA PRO A 111 -8.12 1.55 7.90
C PRO A 111 -7.61 0.92 9.21
N PHE A 112 -6.62 0.02 9.14
CA PHE A 112 -5.96 -0.53 10.34
C PHE A 112 -5.18 0.54 11.11
N ASP A 113 -4.52 1.49 10.43
CA ASP A 113 -3.80 2.58 11.10
C ASP A 113 -4.73 3.62 11.71
N ASN A 114 -5.87 3.90 11.06
CA ASN A 114 -6.89 4.77 11.60
C ASN A 114 -7.41 4.25 12.96
N HIS A 115 -7.54 2.93 13.10
CA HIS A 115 -7.89 2.24 14.37
C HIS A 115 -6.69 1.99 15.29
N LYS A 116 -5.53 2.53 14.93
CA LYS A 116 -4.27 2.44 15.64
C LYS A 116 -3.72 1.03 15.85
N VAL A 117 -4.19 0.04 15.08
CA VAL A 117 -3.76 -1.36 15.17
C VAL A 117 -2.28 -1.49 14.83
N PRO A 118 -1.45 -2.16 15.64
CA PRO A 118 -0.03 -2.35 15.35
C PRO A 118 0.22 -3.06 14.01
N PHE A 119 1.30 -2.69 13.31
CA PHE A 119 1.63 -3.22 11.98
C PHE A 119 1.79 -4.76 11.95
N ASN A 120 2.33 -5.35 13.03
CA ASN A 120 2.47 -6.80 13.13
C ASN A 120 1.11 -7.50 13.25
N ASP A 121 0.19 -6.94 14.03
CA ASP A 121 -1.15 -7.49 14.22
C ASP A 121 -1.96 -7.39 12.93
N MET A 122 -1.89 -6.23 12.25
CA MET A 122 -2.46 -6.04 10.92
C MET A 122 -1.99 -7.14 9.95
N ARG A 123 -0.67 -7.41 9.90
CA ARG A 123 -0.13 -8.44 9.02
C ARG A 123 -0.62 -9.84 9.36
N LEU A 124 -0.77 -10.15 10.65
CA LEU A 124 -1.30 -11.44 11.09
C LEU A 124 -2.77 -11.58 10.69
N SER A 125 -3.59 -10.55 10.90
CA SER A 125 -5.00 -10.52 10.48
C SER A 125 -5.14 -10.71 8.96
N ILE A 126 -4.38 -9.94 8.16
CA ILE A 126 -4.39 -10.09 6.69
C ILE A 126 -3.93 -11.49 6.28
N LYS A 127 -2.92 -12.07 6.95
CA LYS A 127 -2.44 -13.42 6.67
C LYS A 127 -3.49 -14.49 6.97
N GLN A 128 -4.31 -14.32 8.00
CA GLN A 128 -5.43 -15.23 8.28
C GLN A 128 -6.45 -15.26 7.13
N LYS A 129 -6.59 -14.15 6.40
CA LYS A 129 -7.49 -14.02 5.24
C LYS A 129 -6.73 -13.85 3.92
N GLN A 130 -5.59 -14.55 3.78
CA GLN A 130 -4.67 -14.42 2.65
C GLN A 130 -5.35 -14.55 1.27
N GLY A 131 -6.36 -15.41 1.11
CA GLY A 131 -7.07 -15.56 -0.17
C GLY A 131 -7.74 -14.26 -0.63
N LYS A 132 -8.40 -13.54 0.30
CA LYS A 132 -9.01 -12.23 0.01
C LYS A 132 -7.95 -11.16 -0.23
N ALA A 133 -6.88 -11.17 0.56
CA ALA A 133 -5.76 -10.24 0.42
C ALA A 133 -5.06 -10.37 -0.95
N TYR A 134 -4.70 -11.60 -1.34
CA TYR A 134 -4.11 -11.86 -2.66
C TYR A 134 -5.08 -11.53 -3.79
N GLY A 135 -6.36 -11.89 -3.67
CA GLY A 135 -7.39 -11.56 -4.65
C GLY A 135 -7.49 -10.04 -4.90
N PHE A 136 -7.60 -9.27 -3.81
CA PHE A 136 -7.59 -7.80 -3.87
C PHE A 136 -6.30 -7.28 -4.52
N GLY A 137 -5.14 -7.71 -4.02
CA GLY A 137 -3.84 -7.26 -4.52
C GLY A 137 -3.59 -7.59 -5.99
N MET A 138 -4.04 -8.75 -6.46
CA MET A 138 -3.94 -9.14 -7.87
C MET A 138 -4.81 -8.26 -8.75
N LEU A 139 -6.06 -7.96 -8.34
CA LEU A 139 -6.92 -7.03 -9.08
C LEU A 139 -6.30 -5.64 -9.18
N VAL A 140 -5.79 -5.12 -8.07
CA VAL A 140 -5.08 -3.83 -8.05
C VAL A 140 -3.88 -3.88 -9.00
N SER A 141 -3.04 -4.92 -8.91
CA SER A 141 -1.87 -5.09 -9.79
C SER A 141 -2.26 -5.14 -11.26
N LEU A 142 -3.34 -5.84 -11.62
CA LEU A 142 -3.80 -5.92 -13.01
C LEU A 142 -4.32 -4.56 -13.49
N PHE A 143 -5.04 -3.82 -12.66
CA PHE A 143 -5.53 -2.48 -13.01
C PHE A 143 -4.42 -1.46 -13.14
N THR A 144 -3.33 -1.57 -12.37
CA THR A 144 -2.14 -0.71 -12.58
C THR A 144 -1.50 -0.89 -13.95
N ALA A 145 -1.65 -2.07 -14.58
CA ALA A 145 -1.13 -2.31 -15.92
C ALA A 145 -1.93 -1.60 -17.03
N ILE A 146 -3.15 -1.13 -16.72
CA ILE A 146 -4.01 -0.41 -17.66
C ILE A 146 -3.82 1.10 -17.42
N PRO A 147 -3.23 1.87 -18.35
CA PRO A 147 -2.85 3.27 -18.11
C PRO A 147 -4.00 4.17 -17.64
N ILE A 148 -5.20 4.01 -18.22
CA ILE A 148 -6.38 4.81 -17.87
C ILE A 148 -6.86 4.51 -16.45
N LEU A 149 -6.84 3.23 -16.03
CA LEU A 149 -7.23 2.85 -14.67
C LEU A 149 -6.17 3.26 -13.65
N ASN A 150 -4.88 3.21 -14.03
CA ASN A 150 -3.77 3.57 -13.16
C ASN A 150 -3.86 5.02 -12.66
N LEU A 151 -4.50 5.94 -13.40
CA LEU A 151 -4.75 7.31 -12.96
C LEU A 151 -5.62 7.41 -11.71
N PHE A 152 -6.54 6.45 -11.51
CA PHE A 152 -7.49 6.43 -10.40
C PHE A 152 -7.26 5.26 -9.45
N ILE A 153 -6.17 4.51 -9.62
CA ILE A 153 -5.99 3.25 -8.90
C ILE A 153 -5.84 3.47 -7.41
N VAL A 154 -5.19 4.56 -6.99
CA VAL A 154 -4.99 4.87 -5.57
C VAL A 154 -6.32 5.06 -4.85
N PRO A 155 -7.21 6.01 -5.24
CA PRO A 155 -8.49 6.17 -4.55
C PRO A 155 -9.37 4.92 -4.65
N VAL A 156 -9.41 4.24 -5.80
CA VAL A 156 -10.18 2.99 -5.96
C VAL A 156 -9.70 1.90 -5.01
N SER A 157 -8.38 1.74 -4.87
CA SER A 157 -7.78 0.74 -3.99
C SER A 157 -8.00 1.05 -2.52
N VAL A 158 -7.92 2.33 -2.12
CA VAL A 158 -8.23 2.77 -0.76
C VAL A 158 -9.69 2.47 -0.42
N CYS A 159 -10.63 2.80 -1.31
CA CYS A 159 -12.05 2.49 -1.12
C CYS A 159 -12.29 0.96 -1.00
N GLY A 160 -11.71 0.18 -1.91
CA GLY A 160 -11.85 -1.28 -1.90
C GLY A 160 -11.25 -1.94 -0.67
N ALA A 161 -10.08 -1.48 -0.23
CA ALA A 161 -9.42 -1.97 0.98
C ALA A 161 -10.23 -1.63 2.24
N THR A 162 -10.82 -0.44 2.30
CA THR A 162 -11.70 -0.01 3.40
C THR A 162 -13.00 -0.82 3.42
N ALA A 163 -13.59 -1.11 2.26
CA ALA A 163 -14.74 -2.00 2.18
C ALA A 163 -14.42 -3.42 2.69
N MET A 164 -13.25 -3.95 2.32
CA MET A 164 -12.78 -5.24 2.84
C MET A 164 -12.53 -5.18 4.35
N TRP A 165 -11.98 -4.08 4.87
CA TRP A 165 -11.84 -3.86 6.31
C TRP A 165 -13.16 -3.97 7.06
N VAL A 166 -14.20 -3.24 6.61
CA VAL A 166 -15.52 -3.24 7.24
C VAL A 166 -16.14 -4.64 7.26
N GLN A 167 -16.04 -5.37 6.14
CA GLN A 167 -16.64 -6.70 6.01
C GLN A 167 -15.88 -7.77 6.78
N GLU A 168 -14.56 -7.68 6.84
CA GLU A 168 -13.72 -8.81 7.24
C GLU A 168 -12.96 -8.62 8.56
N PHE A 169 -12.59 -7.40 8.91
CA PHE A 169 -11.59 -7.17 9.95
C PHE A 169 -12.10 -6.32 11.11
N LYS A 170 -13.07 -5.43 10.86
CA LYS A 170 -13.60 -4.49 11.87
C LYS A 170 -14.06 -5.16 13.15
N GLN A 171 -14.84 -6.26 13.06
CA GLN A 171 -15.38 -6.99 14.23
C GLN A 171 -14.31 -7.57 15.16
N GLN A 172 -13.06 -7.71 14.70
CA GLN A 172 -11.98 -8.28 15.49
C GLN A 172 -11.15 -7.20 16.19
N HIS A 173 -11.29 -5.93 15.80
CA HIS A 173 -10.38 -4.83 16.13
C HIS A 173 -11.08 -3.54 16.58
N THR A 174 -12.43 -3.56 16.68
CA THR A 174 -13.27 -2.52 17.28
C THR A 174 -13.99 -3.14 18.47
#